data_AF-A0A7C1TEB7-F1
#
_entry.id   AF-A0A7C1TEB7-F1
#
_cell.length_a   1.000
_cell.length_b   1.000
_cell.length_c   1.000
_cell.angle_alpha   90.00
_cell.angle_beta   90.00
_cell.angle_gamma   90.00
#
_symmetry.space_group_name_H-M   'P 1'
#
loop_
_entity.id
_entity.type
_entity.pdbx_description
1 polymer ?
#
loop_
_entity_poly.entity_id
_entity_poly.type
_entity_poly.pdbx_seq_one_letter_code
_entity_poly.pdbx_strand_id
1 'polypeptide(L)'
;MGNKMSCISVRLSESDHSKIKTTAKTLQVRHSDIMRYAIKTTLTRLSAFHNPELTGPALLPTIIEHCNELNRHFDLDADKLDNIINAEVIAAGRQVARSDIELLALCGMPVEIIQQRFRQVTGIKLKDNEVYQFMKKYLAEKYQSA
;
A
#
# COMPACT_ATOMS: atom_id res chain seq x y z
N MET A 1 22.81 -19.99 8.56
CA MET A 1 23.21 -18.60 8.91
C MET A 1 22.50 -18.22 10.20
N GLY A 2 23.23 -17.74 11.21
CA GLY A 2 22.68 -17.51 12.55
C GLY A 2 21.62 -16.40 12.55
N ASN A 3 20.51 -16.63 13.25
CA ASN A 3 19.45 -15.66 13.47
C ASN A 3 19.96 -14.57 14.42
N LYS A 4 20.74 -13.61 13.90
CA LYS A 4 21.28 -12.49 14.67
C LYS A 4 20.12 -11.60 15.11
N MET A 5 19.89 -11.52 16.42
CA MET A 5 18.93 -10.59 17.00
C MET A 5 19.60 -9.22 17.15
N SER A 6 18.96 -8.16 16.66
CA SER A 6 19.36 -6.78 16.88
C SER A 6 18.38 -6.09 17.83
N CYS A 7 18.89 -5.22 18.70
CA CYS A 7 18.06 -4.33 19.50
C CYS A 7 17.79 -3.05 18.69
N ILE A 8 16.53 -2.64 18.61
CA ILE A 8 16.10 -1.42 17.93
C ILE A 8 15.35 -0.52 18.93
N SER A 9 15.57 0.78 18.83
CA SER A 9 14.81 1.80 19.56
C SER A 9 13.95 2.57 18.58
N VAL A 10 12.67 2.75 18.91
CA VAL A 10 11.68 3.44 18.08
C VAL A 10 10.98 4.50 18.90
N ARG A 11 10.79 5.68 18.30
CA ARG A 11 9.97 6.75 18.90
C ARG A 11 8.51 6.52 18.53
N LEU A 12 7.64 6.61 19.54
CA LEU A 12 6.20 6.45 19.39
C LEU A 12 5.51 7.62 20.08
N SER A 13 4.28 7.92 19.66
CA SER A 13 3.41 8.82 20.42
C SER A 13 3.07 8.19 21.77
N GLU A 14 2.79 9.03 22.78
CA GLU A 14 2.34 8.55 24.09
C GLU A 14 1.05 7.73 23.96
N SER A 15 0.15 8.12 23.04
CA SER A 15 -1.08 7.38 22.77
C SER A 15 -0.82 5.98 22.24
N ASP A 16 0.14 5.79 21.33
CA ASP A 16 0.43 4.47 20.77
C ASP A 16 1.19 3.60 21.77
N HIS A 17 2.09 4.20 22.54
CA HIS A 17 2.76 3.51 23.65
C HIS A 17 1.74 3.00 24.70
N SER A 18 0.74 3.82 25.05
CA SER A 18 -0.34 3.43 25.95
C SER A 18 -1.20 2.29 25.41
N LYS A 19 -1.52 2.31 24.10
CA LYS A 19 -2.22 1.20 23.42
C LYS A 19 -1.40 -0.09 23.50
N ILE A 20 -0.11 -0.04 23.19
CA ILE A 20 0.79 -1.21 23.26
C ILE A 20 0.79 -1.80 24.67
N LYS A 21 0.97 -0.97 25.70
CA LYS A 21 0.97 -1.40 27.10
C LYS A 21 -0.34 -2.07 27.51
N THR A 22 -1.46 -1.47 27.11
CA THR A 22 -2.80 -1.99 27.42
C THR A 22 -3.03 -3.33 26.72
N THR A 23 -2.74 -3.43 25.42
CA THR A 23 -2.88 -4.67 24.65
C THR A 23 -1.98 -5.78 25.20
N ALA A 24 -0.73 -5.47 25.52
CA ALA A 24 0.21 -6.43 26.11
C ALA A 24 -0.29 -6.97 27.46
N LYS A 25 -0.84 -6.10 28.32
CA LYS A 25 -1.44 -6.49 29.59
C LYS A 25 -2.65 -7.41 29.39
N THR A 26 -3.57 -7.04 28.49
CA THR A 26 -4.78 -7.82 28.21
C THR A 26 -4.45 -9.21 27.67
N LEU A 27 -3.46 -9.30 26.77
CA LEU A 27 -3.03 -10.57 26.19
C LEU A 27 -2.00 -11.33 27.05
N GLN A 28 -1.57 -10.75 28.18
CA GLN A 28 -0.56 -11.31 29.09
C GLN A 28 0.78 -11.64 28.41
N VAL A 29 1.23 -10.76 27.51
CA VAL A 29 2.50 -10.90 26.76
C VAL A 29 3.43 -9.71 27.01
N ARG A 30 4.68 -9.79 26.54
CA ARG A 30 5.63 -8.67 26.68
C ARG A 30 5.32 -7.58 25.63
N HIS A 31 5.66 -6.33 25.94
CA HIS A 31 5.53 -5.23 24.97
C HIS A 31 6.28 -5.52 23.67
N SER A 32 7.46 -6.15 23.77
CA SER A 32 8.26 -6.54 22.60
C SER A 32 7.66 -7.68 21.78
N ASP A 33 6.74 -8.49 22.33
CA ASP A 33 5.96 -9.46 21.56
C ASP A 33 4.92 -8.74 20.69
N ILE A 34 4.21 -7.76 21.24
CA ILE A 34 3.25 -6.93 20.50
C ILE A 34 3.94 -6.19 19.35
N MET A 35 5.09 -5.55 19.63
CA MET A 35 5.86 -4.84 18.60
C MET A 35 6.33 -5.78 17.50
N ARG A 36 6.89 -6.95 17.84
CA ARG A 36 7.31 -7.94 16.84
C ARG A 36 6.14 -8.49 16.05
N TYR A 37 4.99 -8.72 16.68
CA TYR A 37 3.77 -9.17 16.01
C TYR A 37 3.28 -8.14 14.98
N ALA A 38 3.19 -6.87 15.36
CA ALA A 38 2.78 -5.79 14.47
C ALA A 38 3.73 -5.67 13.27
N ILE A 39 5.05 -5.60 13.54
CA ILE A 39 6.08 -5.52 12.49
C ILE A 39 5.98 -6.71 11.53
N LYS A 40 5.95 -7.94 12.06
CA LYS A 40 5.88 -9.15 11.22
C LYS A 40 4.62 -9.18 10.37
N THR A 41 3.47 -8.89 10.97
CA THR A 41 2.18 -8.91 10.25
C THR A 41 2.18 -7.87 9.13
N THR A 42 2.67 -6.65 9.38
CA THR A 42 2.78 -5.61 8.37
C THR A 42 3.77 -5.99 7.27
N LEU A 43 4.96 -6.49 7.62
CA LEU A 43 5.95 -6.90 6.61
C LEU A 43 5.47 -8.09 5.75
N THR A 44 4.68 -9.00 6.30
CA THR A 44 4.06 -10.08 5.53
C THR A 44 3.03 -9.53 4.54
N ARG A 45 2.19 -8.57 4.96
CA ARG A 45 1.23 -7.88 4.07
C ARG A 45 1.94 -7.13 2.94
N LEU A 46 3.11 -6.56 3.24
CA LEU A 46 3.96 -5.84 2.29
C LEU A 46 5.00 -6.73 1.58
N SER A 47 4.83 -8.06 1.64
CA SER A 47 5.84 -9.01 1.12
C SER A 47 6.16 -8.82 -0.37
N ALA A 48 5.20 -8.35 -1.17
CA ALA A 48 5.45 -8.09 -2.59
C ALA A 48 6.56 -7.05 -2.82
N PHE A 49 6.68 -6.05 -1.94
CA PHE A 49 7.74 -5.03 -2.02
C PHE A 49 9.12 -5.57 -1.63
N HIS A 50 9.19 -6.74 -0.99
CA HIS A 50 10.46 -7.39 -0.65
C HIS A 50 10.94 -8.34 -1.76
N ASN A 51 10.10 -8.64 -2.75
CA ASN A 51 10.45 -9.53 -3.84
C ASN A 51 10.87 -8.71 -5.08
N PRO A 52 12.18 -8.65 -5.41
CA PRO A 52 12.66 -7.86 -6.53
C PRO A 52 12.15 -8.35 -7.90
N GLU A 53 11.65 -9.59 -7.97
CA GLU A 53 11.07 -10.15 -9.19
C GLU A 53 9.64 -9.64 -9.45
N LEU A 54 8.96 -9.11 -8.42
CA LEU A 54 7.63 -8.52 -8.58
C LEU A 54 7.77 -7.05 -8.95
N THR A 55 7.49 -6.75 -10.21
CA THR A 55 7.49 -5.41 -10.77
C THR A 55 6.29 -5.21 -11.70
N GLY A 56 6.00 -3.96 -12.03
CA GLY A 56 4.92 -3.58 -12.94
C GLY A 56 3.54 -4.06 -12.46
N PRO A 57 2.72 -4.64 -13.35
CA PRO A 57 1.40 -5.18 -13.04
C PRO A 57 1.39 -6.17 -11.87
N ALA A 58 2.48 -6.91 -11.65
CA ALA A 58 2.56 -7.91 -10.58
C ALA A 58 2.56 -7.27 -9.17
N LEU A 59 2.94 -5.99 -9.03
CA LEU A 59 2.87 -5.24 -7.76
C LEU A 59 1.49 -4.62 -7.51
N LEU A 60 0.66 -4.48 -8.54
CA LEU A 60 -0.62 -3.79 -8.43
C LEU A 60 -1.58 -4.41 -7.41
N PRO A 61 -1.74 -5.74 -7.29
CA PRO A 61 -2.64 -6.31 -6.29
C PRO A 61 -2.33 -5.84 -4.87
N THR A 62 -1.05 -5.85 -4.47
CA THR A 62 -0.62 -5.41 -3.13
C THR A 62 -0.82 -3.91 -2.96
N ILE A 63 -0.48 -3.10 -3.96
CA ILE A 63 -0.67 -1.64 -3.89
C ILE A 63 -2.16 -1.33 -3.80
N ILE A 64 -3.00 -1.90 -4.65
CA ILE A 64 -4.46 -1.69 -4.66
C ILE A 64 -5.08 -2.10 -3.32
N GLU A 65 -4.62 -3.20 -2.72
CA GLU A 65 -5.12 -3.66 -1.44
C GLU A 65 -4.83 -2.66 -0.31
N HIS A 66 -3.64 -2.04 -0.34
CA HIS A 66 -3.11 -1.23 0.76
C HIS A 66 -2.97 0.27 0.43
N CYS A 67 -3.37 0.75 -0.75
CA CYS A 67 -3.03 2.09 -1.24
C CYS A 67 -3.49 3.22 -0.31
N ASN A 68 -4.64 3.08 0.35
CA ASN A 68 -5.13 4.07 1.32
C ASN A 68 -4.23 4.15 2.56
N GLU A 69 -3.78 3.01 3.09
CA GLU A 69 -2.86 2.95 4.22
C GLU A 69 -1.47 3.45 3.81
N LEU A 70 -0.98 3.00 2.65
CA LEU A 70 0.32 3.38 2.11
C LEU A 70 0.41 4.89 1.85
N ASN A 71 -0.56 5.50 1.17
CA ASN A 71 -0.52 6.93 0.86
C ASN A 71 -0.64 7.78 2.12
N ARG A 72 -1.46 7.38 3.10
CA ARG A 72 -1.58 8.09 4.38
C ARG A 72 -0.30 8.08 5.20
N HIS A 73 0.49 7.01 5.12
CA HIS A 73 1.67 6.84 5.96
C HIS A 73 2.99 7.19 5.29
N PHE A 74 3.10 7.05 3.96
CA PHE A 74 4.34 7.21 3.22
C PHE A 74 4.31 8.37 2.20
N ASP A 75 3.17 9.02 2.01
CA ASP A 75 3.01 10.15 1.08
C ASP A 75 3.52 9.78 -0.33
N LEU A 76 2.96 8.68 -0.86
CA LEU A 76 3.34 8.14 -2.16
C LEU A 76 2.62 8.92 -3.26
N ASP A 77 3.30 9.90 -3.84
CA ASP A 77 2.86 10.57 -5.05
C ASP A 77 2.99 9.67 -6.29
N ALA A 78 2.48 10.16 -7.42
CA ALA A 78 2.50 9.42 -8.68
C ALA A 78 3.92 9.12 -9.16
N ASP A 79 4.91 9.99 -8.91
CA ASP A 79 6.29 9.77 -9.34
C ASP A 79 6.98 8.68 -8.50
N LYS A 80 6.77 8.69 -7.18
CA LYS A 80 7.24 7.62 -6.30
C LYS A 80 6.61 6.28 -6.66
N LEU A 81 5.30 6.26 -6.89
CA LEU A 81 4.60 5.04 -7.30
C LEU A 81 5.06 4.55 -8.67
N ASP A 82 5.32 5.44 -9.62
CA ASP A 82 5.86 5.07 -10.93
C ASP A 82 7.26 4.46 -10.80
N ASN A 83 8.13 5.02 -9.98
CA ASN A 83 9.45 4.43 -9.73
C ASN A 83 9.39 3.07 -9.02
N ILE A 84 8.42 2.89 -8.11
CA ILE A 84 8.22 1.62 -7.40
C ILE A 84 7.62 0.55 -8.34
N ILE A 85 6.60 0.93 -9.11
CA ILE A 85 5.83 0.02 -9.95
C ILE A 85 6.61 -0.26 -11.23
N ASN A 86 7.03 0.77 -11.95
CA ASN A 86 7.63 0.69 -13.28
C ASN A 86 9.16 0.65 -13.30
N ALA A 87 9.80 0.17 -12.21
CA ALA A 87 11.26 0.11 -12.04
C ALA A 87 12.03 -0.36 -13.31
N GLU A 88 13.31 0.02 -13.41
CA GLU A 88 14.15 -0.08 -14.64
C GLU A 88 14.21 -1.46 -15.31
N VAL A 89 13.88 -2.54 -14.58
CA VAL A 89 14.03 -3.94 -15.02
C VAL A 89 12.81 -4.45 -15.84
N ILE A 90 11.76 -3.64 -16.02
CA ILE A 90 10.54 -4.09 -16.70
C ILE A 90 10.71 -4.06 -18.22
N ALA A 91 10.34 -5.17 -18.86
CA ALA A 91 10.29 -5.26 -20.32
C ALA A 91 9.31 -4.22 -20.91
N ALA A 92 9.74 -3.55 -21.99
CA ALA A 92 8.91 -2.58 -22.70
C ALA A 92 7.54 -3.22 -23.07
N GLY A 93 6.44 -2.51 -22.76
CA GLY A 93 5.07 -2.99 -22.97
C GLY A 93 4.42 -3.66 -21.76
N ARG A 94 5.17 -3.94 -20.68
CA ARG A 94 4.63 -4.42 -19.40
C ARG A 94 4.52 -3.33 -18.32
N GLN A 95 4.73 -2.08 -18.69
CA GLN A 95 4.60 -0.97 -17.75
C GLN A 95 3.13 -0.66 -17.44
N VAL A 96 2.87 -0.28 -16.21
CA VAL A 96 1.58 0.27 -15.79
C VAL A 96 1.47 1.69 -16.37
N ALA A 97 0.31 2.03 -16.93
CA ALA A 97 0.11 3.32 -17.56
C ALA A 97 0.18 4.42 -16.51
N ARG A 98 0.83 5.54 -16.86
CA ARG A 98 0.98 6.68 -15.94
C ARG A 98 -0.36 7.18 -15.40
N SER A 99 -1.41 7.20 -16.23
CA SER A 99 -2.77 7.57 -15.83
C SER A 99 -3.32 6.68 -14.72
N ASP A 100 -2.96 5.41 -14.70
CA ASP A 100 -3.44 4.45 -13.70
C ASP A 100 -2.66 4.56 -12.40
N ILE A 101 -1.36 4.87 -12.50
CA ILE A 101 -0.52 5.20 -11.34
C ILE A 101 -1.02 6.48 -10.67
N GLU A 102 -1.42 7.48 -11.46
CA GLU A 102 -2.06 8.68 -10.92
C GLU A 102 -3.35 8.35 -10.17
N LEU A 103 -4.16 7.39 -10.63
CA LEU A 103 -5.34 6.95 -9.86
C LEU A 103 -4.97 6.32 -8.52
N LEU A 104 -3.89 5.54 -8.47
CA LEU A 104 -3.38 4.96 -7.22
C LEU A 104 -2.84 6.01 -6.25
N ALA A 105 -2.18 7.06 -6.75
CA ALA A 105 -1.69 8.17 -5.94
C ALA A 105 -2.83 8.94 -5.26
N LEU A 106 -4.04 8.89 -5.84
CA LEU A 106 -5.23 9.52 -5.25
C LEU A 106 -5.88 8.67 -4.14
N CYS A 107 -5.45 7.43 -3.91
CA CYS A 107 -5.95 6.65 -2.80
C CYS A 107 -5.72 7.40 -1.47
N GLY A 108 -6.76 7.54 -0.65
CA GLY A 108 -6.66 8.23 0.64
C GLY A 108 -6.90 9.74 0.58
N MET A 109 -7.07 10.31 -0.62
CA MET A 109 -7.54 11.68 -0.83
C MET A 109 -9.08 11.77 -0.65
N PRO A 110 -9.65 12.99 -0.51
CA PRO A 110 -11.09 13.21 -0.55
C PRO A 110 -11.73 12.59 -1.81
N VAL A 111 -12.89 11.97 -1.63
CA VAL A 111 -13.58 11.17 -2.66
C VAL A 111 -13.91 12.00 -3.91
N GLU A 112 -14.21 13.27 -3.73
CA GLU A 112 -14.56 14.21 -4.80
C GLU A 112 -13.41 14.38 -5.80
N ILE A 113 -12.17 14.43 -5.31
CA ILE A 113 -10.96 14.54 -6.14
C ILE A 113 -10.78 13.25 -6.96
N ILE A 114 -10.98 12.10 -6.31
CA ILE A 114 -10.86 10.79 -6.96
C ILE A 114 -11.91 10.65 -8.08
N GLN A 115 -13.16 11.06 -7.83
CA GLN A 115 -14.23 11.03 -8.83
C GLN A 115 -13.94 11.90 -10.05
N GLN A 116 -13.45 13.12 -9.82
CA GLN A 116 -13.12 14.04 -10.91
C GLN A 116 -12.06 13.43 -11.83
N ARG A 117 -11.01 12.83 -11.26
CA ARG A 117 -9.96 12.17 -12.04
C ARG A 117 -10.46 10.89 -12.70
N PHE A 118 -11.25 10.06 -12.01
CA PHE A 118 -11.85 8.87 -12.62
C PHE A 118 -12.69 9.21 -13.85
N ARG A 119 -13.49 10.29 -13.79
CA ARG A 119 -14.28 10.75 -14.92
C ARG A 119 -13.40 11.23 -16.09
N GLN A 120 -12.26 11.84 -15.82
CA GLN A 120 -11.32 12.27 -16.87
C GLN A 120 -10.63 11.08 -17.54
N VAL A 121 -10.26 10.05 -16.78
CA VAL A 121 -9.54 8.87 -17.29
C VAL A 121 -10.48 7.86 -17.96
N THR A 122 -11.66 7.65 -17.40
CA THR A 122 -12.59 6.56 -17.81
C THR A 122 -13.89 7.06 -18.45
N GLY A 123 -14.24 8.34 -18.30
CA GLY A 123 -15.53 8.90 -18.72
C GLY A 123 -16.70 8.60 -17.77
N ILE A 124 -16.51 7.75 -16.74
CA ILE A 124 -17.58 7.26 -15.87
C ILE A 124 -17.77 8.18 -14.66
N LYS A 125 -19.03 8.46 -14.30
CA LYS A 125 -19.39 9.14 -13.05
C LYS A 125 -19.70 8.10 -11.97
N LEU A 126 -18.92 8.09 -10.91
CA LEU A 126 -19.06 7.15 -9.80
C LEU A 126 -19.82 7.79 -8.62
N LYS A 127 -20.48 6.96 -7.81
CA LYS A 127 -21.05 7.36 -6.51
C LYS A 127 -19.99 7.22 -5.41
N ASP A 128 -20.12 8.00 -4.35
CA ASP A 128 -19.11 8.12 -3.28
C ASP A 128 -18.71 6.78 -2.65
N ASN A 129 -19.69 5.91 -2.41
CA ASN A 129 -19.49 4.59 -1.78
C ASN A 129 -18.87 3.54 -2.73
N GLU A 130 -18.79 3.81 -4.03
CA GLU A 130 -18.36 2.86 -5.05
C GLU A 130 -16.97 3.16 -5.60
N VAL A 131 -16.44 4.37 -5.40
CA VAL A 131 -15.20 4.86 -6.04
C VAL A 131 -14.03 3.90 -5.84
N TYR A 132 -13.74 3.55 -4.59
CA TYR A 132 -12.61 2.69 -4.27
C TYR A 132 -12.79 1.28 -4.85
N GLN A 133 -13.96 0.67 -4.67
CA GLN A 133 -14.23 -0.68 -5.18
C GLN A 133 -14.17 -0.74 -6.70
N PHE A 134 -14.71 0.29 -7.36
CA PHE A 134 -14.66 0.41 -8.81
C PHE A 134 -13.21 0.57 -9.30
N MET A 135 -12.40 1.40 -8.65
CA MET A 135 -10.99 1.55 -8.98
C MET A 135 -10.22 0.25 -8.82
N LYS A 136 -10.42 -0.47 -7.70
CA LYS A 136 -9.79 -1.78 -7.49
C LYS A 136 -10.14 -2.74 -8.63
N LYS A 137 -11.43 -2.79 -8.99
CA LYS A 137 -11.93 -3.63 -10.08
C LYS A 137 -11.35 -3.22 -11.44
N TYR A 138 -11.38 -1.93 -11.78
CA TYR A 138 -10.83 -1.40 -13.03
C TYR A 138 -9.36 -1.78 -13.23
N LEU A 139 -8.52 -1.54 -12.21
CA LEU A 139 -7.10 -1.85 -12.29
C LEU A 139 -6.85 -3.36 -12.30
N ALA A 140 -7.60 -4.13 -11.51
CA ALA A 140 -7.49 -5.59 -11.51
C ALA A 140 -7.84 -6.18 -12.88
N GLU A 141 -8.94 -5.74 -13.51
CA GLU A 141 -9.38 -6.22 -14.83
C GLU A 141 -8.41 -5.80 -15.94
N LYS A 142 -7.91 -4.57 -15.91
CA LYS A 142 -6.96 -4.05 -16.92
C LYS A 142 -5.63 -4.80 -16.92
N TYR A 143 -5.20 -5.30 -15.77
CA TYR A 143 -3.88 -5.90 -15.57
C TYR A 143 -3.90 -7.39 -15.23
N GLN A 144 -5.07 -8.04 -15.24
CA GLN A 144 -5.24 -9.46 -14.92
C GLN A 144 -4.56 -10.43 -15.92
N SER A 145 -4.04 -9.92 -17.05
CA SER A 145 -3.51 -10.72 -18.16
C SER A 145 -2.10 -10.31 -18.62
N ALA A 146 -1.40 -9.46 -17.85
CA ALA A 146 -0.10 -8.89 -18.23
C ALA A 146 1.12 -9.68 -17.69
#